data_AF-A0A5K0Z487-F1
#
_entry.id   AF-A0A5K0Z487-F1
#
_cell.length_a   1.000
_cell.length_b   1.000
_cell.length_c   1.000
_cell.angle_alpha   90.00
_cell.angle_beta   90.00
_cell.angle_gamma   90.00
#
_symmetry.space_group_name_H-M   'P 1'
#
loop_
_entity.id
_entity.type
_entity.pdbx_description
1 polymer ?
#
loop_
_entity_poly.entity_id
_entity_poly.type
_entity_poly.pdbx_seq_one_letter_code
_entity_poly.pdbx_strand_id
1 'polypeptide(L)'
;RLRCKCNFHALKFVPKIQMAGSLLVKRIRQYSARWSSLDEHLLEEFLPNDYSERDSLERPSRYLALHLRFEVDMVAYSLCEFGGGEHEKTELQSYREIHFPALVMRTKNA
;
A
#
# COMPACT_ATOMS: atom_id res chain seq x y z
N ARG A 1 14.85 -1.93 -18.72
CA ARG A 1 15.84 -2.69 -17.89
C ARG A 1 15.27 -2.84 -16.48
N LEU A 2 14.97 -4.06 -16.04
CA LEU A 2 14.56 -4.31 -14.64
C LEU A 2 15.75 -4.05 -13.71
N ARG A 3 15.50 -3.38 -12.57
CA ARG A 3 16.56 -3.03 -11.59
C ARG A 3 16.98 -4.23 -10.75
N CYS A 4 16.03 -5.12 -10.41
CA CYS A 4 16.29 -6.38 -9.70
C CYS A 4 15.12 -7.36 -9.87
N LYS A 5 15.36 -8.64 -9.50
CA LYS A 5 14.33 -9.68 -9.36
C LYS A 5 14.04 -9.86 -7.87
N CYS A 6 12.88 -9.39 -7.40
CA CYS A 6 12.46 -9.60 -6.01
C CYS A 6 11.87 -11.01 -5.84
N ASN A 7 12.26 -11.70 -4.77
CA ASN A 7 11.64 -12.96 -4.38
C ASN A 7 10.46 -12.70 -3.42
N PHE A 8 9.27 -12.51 -3.97
CA PHE A 8 8.07 -12.24 -3.18
C PHE A 8 7.64 -13.43 -2.30
N HIS A 9 8.04 -14.66 -2.62
CA HIS A 9 7.73 -15.83 -1.78
C HIS A 9 8.44 -15.79 -0.42
N ALA A 10 9.56 -15.08 -0.33
CA ALA A 10 10.29 -14.89 0.92
C ALA A 10 9.73 -13.75 1.78
N LEU A 11 8.85 -12.91 1.24
CA LEU A 11 8.29 -11.73 1.91
C LEU A 11 6.89 -11.99 2.49
N LYS A 12 6.69 -13.18 3.06
CA LYS A 12 5.46 -13.50 3.79
C LYS A 12 5.52 -12.85 5.18
N PHE A 13 4.43 -12.21 5.58
CA PHE A 13 4.30 -11.75 6.96
C PHE A 13 4.30 -12.93 7.92
N VAL A 14 4.71 -12.70 9.17
CA VAL A 14 4.63 -13.73 10.21
C VAL A 14 3.17 -14.16 10.43
N PRO A 15 2.91 -15.42 10.83
CA PRO A 15 1.55 -15.96 10.97
C PRO A 15 0.59 -15.09 11.78
N LYS A 16 1.08 -14.47 12.86
CA LYS A 16 0.27 -13.58 13.71
C LYS A 16 -0.28 -12.36 12.96
N ILE A 17 0.50 -11.78 12.05
CA ILE A 17 0.07 -10.64 11.24
C ILE A 17 -0.93 -11.10 10.18
N GLN A 18 -0.70 -12.27 9.57
CA GLN A 18 -1.62 -12.84 8.58
C GLN A 18 -2.99 -13.16 9.19
N MET A 19 -3.03 -13.75 10.39
CA MET A 19 -4.27 -13.96 11.15
C MET A 19 -5.01 -12.66 11.47
N ALA A 20 -4.29 -11.63 11.90
CA ALA A 20 -4.90 -10.33 12.16
C ALA A 20 -5.49 -9.71 10.87
N GLY A 21 -4.75 -9.82 9.76
CA GLY A 21 -5.18 -9.36 8.44
C GLY A 21 -6.41 -10.11 7.93
N SER A 22 -6.45 -11.44 8.07
CA SER A 22 -7.59 -12.26 7.64
C SER A 22 -8.86 -11.87 8.39
N LEU A 23 -8.75 -11.69 9.71
CA LEU A 23 -9.86 -11.28 10.56
C LEU A 23 -10.35 -9.87 10.20
N LEU A 24 -9.44 -8.95 9.91
CA LEU A 24 -9.79 -7.58 9.50
C LEU A 24 -10.56 -7.57 8.17
N VAL A 25 -10.06 -8.28 7.15
CA VAL A 25 -10.72 -8.38 5.84
C VAL A 25 -12.10 -9.04 5.99
N LYS A 26 -12.21 -10.12 6.77
CA LYS A 26 -13.48 -10.80 7.06
C LYS A 26 -14.52 -9.82 7.64
N ARG A 27 -14.10 -8.96 8.57
CA ARG A 27 -14.97 -7.94 9.20
C ARG A 27 -15.33 -6.80 8.26
N ILE A 28 -14.36 -6.25 7.51
CA ILE A 28 -14.60 -5.17 6.53
C ILE A 28 -15.60 -5.61 5.47
N ARG A 29 -15.52 -6.86 5.03
CA ARG A 29 -16.45 -7.45 4.06
C ARG A 29 -17.77 -7.91 4.68
N GLN A 30 -18.05 -7.55 5.94
CA GLN A 30 -19.29 -7.91 6.66
C GLN A 30 -19.63 -9.40 6.59
N TYR A 31 -18.61 -10.27 6.55
CA TYR A 31 -18.77 -11.72 6.35
C TYR A 31 -19.40 -12.12 4.99
N SER A 32 -19.81 -11.16 4.15
CA SER A 32 -20.29 -11.36 2.78
C SER A 32 -19.13 -11.17 1.81
N ALA A 33 -18.41 -12.25 1.50
CA ALA A 33 -17.30 -12.16 0.57
C ALA A 33 -17.35 -13.26 -0.49
N ARG A 34 -17.46 -12.84 -1.76
CA ARG A 34 -16.85 -13.60 -2.85
C ARG A 34 -15.33 -13.45 -2.71
N TRP A 35 -14.65 -14.56 -2.54
CA TRP A 35 -13.20 -14.60 -2.45
C TRP A 35 -12.58 -14.36 -3.82
N SER A 36 -11.50 -13.58 -3.87
CA SER A 36 -10.66 -13.44 -5.05
C SER A 36 -9.55 -14.48 -5.02
N SER A 37 -8.99 -14.83 -6.18
CA SER A 37 -7.80 -15.70 -6.27
C SER A 37 -6.60 -15.15 -5.49
N LEU A 38 -6.58 -13.84 -5.22
CA LEU A 38 -5.56 -13.20 -4.39
C LEU A 38 -5.73 -13.55 -2.91
N ASP A 39 -6.97 -13.68 -2.44
CA ASP A 39 -7.26 -13.99 -1.05
C ASP A 39 -6.87 -15.44 -0.71
N GLU A 40 -7.04 -16.36 -1.67
CA GLU A 40 -6.63 -17.78 -1.56
C GLU A 40 -5.15 -17.87 -1.19
N HIS A 41 -4.28 -17.24 -1.99
CA HIS A 41 -2.83 -17.27 -1.78
C HIS A 41 -2.33 -16.53 -0.53
N LEU A 42 -3.11 -15.58 0.00
CA LEU A 42 -2.71 -14.73 1.12
C LEU A 42 -3.22 -15.21 2.48
N LEU A 43 -4.37 -15.89 2.50
CA LEU A 43 -5.13 -16.16 3.72
C LEU A 43 -5.49 -17.64 3.92
N GLU A 44 -5.14 -18.53 2.98
CA GLU A 44 -5.51 -19.96 2.95
C GLU A 44 -5.44 -20.66 4.33
N GLU A 45 -4.33 -20.49 5.05
CA GLU A 45 -4.06 -21.19 6.30
C GLU A 45 -4.85 -20.66 7.52
N PHE A 46 -5.51 -19.50 7.38
CA PHE A 46 -6.14 -18.79 8.51
C PHE A 46 -7.64 -18.57 8.32
N LEU A 47 -8.25 -19.27 7.36
CA LEU A 47 -9.70 -19.25 7.16
C LEU A 47 -10.37 -20.19 8.16
N PRO A 48 -11.31 -19.69 8.98
CA PRO A 48 -12.11 -20.58 9.82
C PRO A 48 -13.05 -21.41 8.94
N ASN A 49 -13.06 -22.72 9.18
CA ASN A 49 -13.80 -23.77 8.45
C ASN A 49 -15.34 -23.65 8.51
N ASP A 50 -15.86 -22.54 9.04
CA ASP A 50 -17.27 -22.32 9.37
C ASP A 50 -18.08 -21.74 8.19
N TYR A 51 -17.54 -21.86 6.97
CA TYR A 51 -18.21 -21.49 5.72
C TYR A 51 -19.16 -22.60 5.26
N SER A 52 -20.02 -23.10 6.15
CA SER A 52 -21.18 -23.87 5.76
C SER A 52 -22.29 -22.91 5.32
N GLU A 53 -22.57 -22.89 4.02
CA GLU A 53 -23.84 -22.52 3.38
C GLU A 53 -24.74 -21.53 4.14
N ARG A 54 -24.28 -20.29 4.35
CA ARG A 54 -25.21 -19.18 4.57
C ARG A 54 -25.44 -18.47 3.26
N ASP A 55 -26.54 -18.87 2.63
CA ASP A 55 -27.32 -18.17 1.60
C ASP A 55 -26.63 -16.92 1.02
N SER A 56 -25.79 -17.17 0.03
CA SER A 56 -25.04 -16.17 -0.72
C SER A 56 -26.00 -15.33 -1.56
N LEU A 57 -26.63 -14.33 -0.93
CA LEU A 57 -27.00 -13.11 -1.64
C LEU A 57 -25.71 -12.59 -2.29
N GLU A 58 -25.63 -12.68 -3.62
CA GLU A 58 -24.51 -12.31 -4.50
C GLU A 58 -24.14 -10.82 -4.42
N ARG A 59 -23.78 -10.34 -3.22
CA ARG A 59 -23.39 -8.96 -3.02
C ARG A 59 -21.88 -8.90 -3.14
N PRO A 60 -21.35 -8.20 -4.15
CA PRO A 60 -19.92 -8.00 -4.24
C PRO A 60 -19.43 -7.28 -2.98
N SER A 61 -18.32 -7.74 -2.41
CA SER A 61 -17.62 -7.06 -1.33
C SER A 61 -17.23 -5.65 -1.81
N ARG A 62 -17.93 -4.60 -1.36
CA ARG A 62 -17.65 -3.22 -1.77
C ARG A 62 -16.86 -2.50 -0.68
N TYR A 63 -15.54 -2.54 -0.78
CA TYR A 63 -14.66 -1.68 0.00
C TYR A 63 -13.58 -1.10 -0.91
N LEU A 64 -13.13 0.11 -0.60
CA LEU A 64 -12.01 0.78 -1.27
C LEU A 64 -10.85 0.88 -0.27
N ALA A 65 -9.71 0.30 -0.61
CA ALA A 65 -8.48 0.43 0.17
C ALA A 65 -7.57 1.45 -0.53
N LEU A 66 -7.24 2.53 0.17
CA LEU A 66 -6.30 3.55 -0.29
C LEU A 66 -5.06 3.52 0.62
N HIS A 67 -3.88 3.32 0.04
CA HIS A 67 -2.61 3.48 0.73
C HIS A 67 -2.01 4.84 0.33
N LEU A 68 -2.20 5.83 1.19
CA LEU A 68 -1.67 7.18 1.00
C LEU A 68 -0.40 7.32 1.85
N ARG A 69 0.68 7.80 1.24
CA ARG A 69 1.96 8.03 1.90
C ARG A 69 2.31 9.52 1.83
N PHE A 70 2.29 10.18 2.98
CA PHE A 70 2.50 11.62 3.13
C PHE A 70 3.85 11.96 3.77
N GLU A 71 4.88 11.23 3.38
CA GLU A 71 6.23 11.45 3.89
C GLU A 71 6.91 12.59 3.14
N VAL A 72 7.77 13.35 3.84
CA VAL A 72 8.50 14.49 3.27
C VAL A 72 9.35 14.09 2.06
N ASP A 73 9.84 12.86 2.01
CA ASP A 73 10.64 12.35 0.90
C ASP A 73 9.83 12.24 -0.40
N MET A 74 8.58 11.77 -0.31
CA MET A 74 7.65 11.67 -1.45
C MET A 74 7.23 13.06 -1.93
N VAL A 75 6.92 13.96 -1.00
CA VAL A 75 6.52 15.35 -1.28
C VAL A 75 7.69 16.12 -1.92
N ALA A 76 8.91 15.97 -1.38
CA ALA A 76 10.11 16.56 -1.95
C ALA A 76 10.40 15.98 -3.35
N TYR A 77 10.31 14.67 -3.54
CA TYR A 77 10.65 14.04 -4.82
C TYR A 77 9.69 14.39 -5.97
N SER A 78 8.43 14.71 -5.69
CA SER A 78 7.44 15.04 -6.73
C SER A 78 7.69 16.38 -7.45
N LEU A 79 8.50 17.27 -6.85
CA LEU A 79 8.74 18.64 -7.33
C LEU A 79 7.49 19.52 -7.48
N CYS A 80 6.34 19.11 -6.93
CA CYS A 80 5.11 19.90 -6.98
C CYS A 80 5.10 20.99 -5.90
N GLU A 81 4.27 22.01 -6.12
CA GLU A 81 3.85 22.96 -5.08
C GLU A 81 2.54 22.46 -4.44
N PHE A 82 2.48 22.40 -3.10
CA PHE A 82 1.30 21.89 -2.38
C PHE A 82 0.53 22.99 -1.64
N GLY A 83 0.89 24.25 -1.85
CA GLY A 83 0.18 25.41 -1.30
C GLY A 83 0.66 25.87 0.08
N GLY A 84 1.79 25.38 0.58
CA GLY A 84 2.41 25.83 1.84
C GLY A 84 3.26 27.10 1.72
N GLY A 85 3.28 27.74 0.55
CA GLY A 85 3.97 29.00 0.31
C GLY A 85 5.49 28.89 0.28
N GLU A 86 6.20 30.02 0.43
CA GLU A 86 7.66 30.08 0.28
C GLU A 86 8.42 29.31 1.36
N HIS A 87 7.84 29.17 2.56
CA HIS A 87 8.42 28.38 3.64
C HIS A 87 8.52 26.90 3.23
N GLU A 88 7.41 26.31 2.77
CA GLU A 88 7.39 24.94 2.26
C GLU A 88 8.39 24.75 1.12
N LYS A 89 8.41 25.68 0.14
CA LYS A 89 9.34 25.59 -1.00
C LYS A 89 10.79 25.53 -0.55
N THR A 90 11.16 26.39 0.39
CA THR A 90 12.53 26.49 0.92
C THR A 90 12.92 25.24 1.68
N GLU A 91 12.03 24.71 2.52
CA GLU A 91 12.28 23.47 3.27
C GLU A 91 12.41 22.26 2.33
N LEU A 92 11.48 22.08 1.39
CA LEU A 92 11.54 20.99 0.42
C LEU A 92 12.75 21.11 -0.49
N GLN A 93 13.16 22.33 -0.87
CA GLN A 93 14.38 22.53 -1.65
C GLN A 93 15.62 22.10 -0.87
N SER A 94 15.74 22.52 0.39
CA SER A 94 16.82 22.11 1.27
C SER A 94 16.85 20.58 1.45
N TYR A 95 15.68 19.96 1.61
CA TYR A 95 15.55 18.50 1.69
C TYR A 95 16.05 17.80 0.42
N ARG A 96 15.69 18.32 -0.77
CA ARG A 96 16.12 17.75 -2.07
C ARG A 96 17.63 17.82 -2.26
N GLU A 97 18.26 18.92 -1.85
CA GLU A 97 19.70 19.08 -1.98
C GLU A 97 20.47 18.04 -1.16
N ILE A 98 19.96 17.71 0.03
CA ILE A 98 20.58 16.72 0.94
C ILE A 98 20.26 15.29 0.49
N HIS A 99 18.98 14.97 0.25
CA HIS A 99 18.51 13.58 0.08
C HIS A 99 18.42 13.13 -1.39
N PHE A 100 18.29 14.07 -2.33
CA PHE A 100 18.12 13.79 -3.75
C PHE A 100 19.09 14.59 -4.63
N PRO A 101 20.41 14.53 -4.38
CA PRO A 101 21.39 15.33 -5.11
C PRO A 101 21.37 15.07 -6.62
N ALA A 102 21.14 13.82 -7.04
CA ALA A 102 21.00 13.45 -8.45
C ALA A 102 19.76 14.05 -9.11
N LEU A 103 18.67 14.24 -8.36
CA LEU A 103 17.46 14.91 -8.85
C LEU A 103 17.75 16.39 -9.07
N VAL A 104 18.36 17.05 -8.08
CA VAL A 104 18.74 18.48 -8.17
C VAL A 104 19.70 18.73 -9.34
N MET A 105 20.71 17.88 -9.54
CA MET A 105 21.63 18.00 -10.68
C MET A 105 20.91 17.93 -12.03
N ARG A 106 19.89 17.08 -12.14
CA ARG A 106 19.10 16.97 -13.38
C ARG A 106 18.26 18.21 -13.64
N THR A 107 17.64 18.75 -12.60
CA THR A 107 16.82 19.97 -12.73
C THR A 107 17.64 21.20 -13.07
N LYS A 108 18.91 21.28 -12.62
CA LYS A 108 19.83 22.38 -12.97
C LYS A 108 20.34 22.33 -14.43
N ASN A 109 20.28 21.17 -15.06
CA ASN A 109 20.77 20.93 -16.42
C ASN A 109 19.63 20.83 -17.46
N ALA A 110 18.38 21.01 -17.02
CA ALA A 110 17.18 21.02 -17.85
C ALA A 110 16.77 22.46 -18.15
#